data_AF-F6KMI9-F1
#
_entry.id   AF-F6KMI9-F1
#
_cell.length_a   1.000
_cell.length_b   1.000
_cell.length_c   1.000
_cell.angle_alpha   90.00
_cell.angle_beta   90.00
_cell.angle_gamma   90.00
#
_symmetry.space_group_name_H-M   'P 1'
#
loop_
_entity.id
_entity.type
_entity.pdbx_description
1 polymer ?
#
loop_
_entity_poly.entity_id
_entity_poly.type
_entity_poly.pdbx_seq_one_letter_code
_entity_poly.pdbx_strand_id
1 'polypeptide(L)'
;PNFQLLENPARVMPAQLKVLNMPETCRYQPFKPLHTGGIIIMKDTSEEEEELVEPVSAHGPKIEEEEQEPEPPEPFEYIDE
;
A
#
# COMPACT_ATOMS: atom_id res chain seq x y z
N PRO A 1 10.29 5.38 -21.34
CA PRO A 1 10.91 4.18 -20.73
C PRO A 1 10.18 2.90 -21.14
N ASN A 2 10.91 1.90 -21.64
CA ASN A 2 10.33 0.63 -22.13
C ASN A 2 10.00 -0.36 -21.00
N PHE A 3 10.59 -0.16 -19.83
CA PHE A 3 10.32 -0.91 -18.60
C PHE A 3 10.49 0.01 -17.39
N GLN A 4 9.94 -0.41 -16.25
CA GLN A 4 10.07 0.26 -14.96
C GLN A 4 10.17 -0.80 -13.87
N LEU A 5 11.04 -0.58 -12.88
CA LEU A 5 11.09 -1.37 -11.66
C LEU A 5 10.09 -0.79 -10.64
N LEU A 6 9.35 -1.67 -9.97
CA LEU A 6 8.35 -1.31 -8.98
C LEU A 6 8.79 -1.84 -7.61
N GLU A 7 8.63 -1.02 -6.58
CA GLU A 7 8.84 -1.44 -5.20
C GLU A 7 7.52 -1.96 -4.59
N ASN A 8 7.62 -2.94 -3.70
CA ASN A 8 6.49 -3.48 -2.98
C ASN A 8 6.17 -2.59 -1.77
N PRO A 9 4.91 -2.14 -1.55
CA PRO A 9 3.68 -2.45 -2.28
C PRO A 9 3.45 -1.61 -3.56
N ALA A 10 3.22 -2.31 -4.67
CA ALA A 10 2.92 -1.70 -5.97
C ALA A 10 1.43 -1.77 -6.32
N ARG A 11 0.87 -0.67 -6.85
CA ARG A 11 -0.50 -0.63 -7.40
C ARG A 11 -0.43 -0.75 -8.92
N VAL A 12 -1.20 -1.67 -9.49
CA VAL A 12 -1.22 -1.94 -10.93
C VAL A 12 -2.64 -2.05 -11.46
N MET A 13 -2.84 -1.56 -12.68
CA MET A 13 -4.08 -1.73 -13.43
C MET A 13 -4.17 -3.15 -14.03
N PRO A 14 -5.37 -3.69 -14.26
CA PRO A 14 -5.52 -5.03 -14.86
C PRO A 14 -4.80 -5.20 -16.21
N ALA A 15 -4.69 -4.14 -17.02
CA ALA A 15 -3.94 -4.19 -18.28
C ALA A 15 -2.42 -4.32 -18.08
N GLN A 16 -1.88 -3.78 -16.97
CA GLN A 16 -0.45 -3.82 -16.65
C GLN A 16 -0.02 -5.20 -16.13
N LEU A 17 -0.94 -5.97 -15.53
CA LEU A 17 -0.65 -7.33 -15.06
C LEU A 17 -0.09 -8.23 -16.17
N LYS A 18 -0.47 -8.01 -17.43
CA LYS A 18 -0.02 -8.80 -18.59
C LYS A 18 1.45 -8.60 -18.95
N VAL A 19 2.03 -7.47 -18.58
CA VAL A 19 3.43 -7.11 -18.88
C VAL A 19 4.32 -7.10 -17.64
N LEU A 20 3.75 -7.45 -16.48
CA LEU A 20 4.46 -7.52 -15.21
C LEU A 20 5.30 -8.80 -15.14
N ASN A 21 6.58 -8.66 -14.84
CA ASN A 21 7.52 -9.77 -14.64
C ASN A 21 8.36 -9.53 -13.38
N MET A 22 8.75 -10.62 -12.73
CA MET A 22 9.66 -10.62 -11.58
C MET A 22 11.10 -10.76 -12.09
N PRO A 23 12.06 -9.92 -11.64
CA PRO A 23 13.47 -10.13 -11.93
C PRO A 23 13.98 -11.48 -11.38
N GLU A 24 14.83 -12.16 -12.15
CA GLU A 24 15.43 -13.44 -11.72
C GLU A 24 16.31 -13.31 -10.48
N THR A 25 16.82 -12.10 -10.22
CA THR A 25 17.68 -11.78 -9.08
C THR A 25 16.91 -11.54 -7.77
N CYS A 26 15.58 -11.58 -7.79
CA CYS A 26 14.80 -11.39 -6.58
C CYS A 26 14.86 -12.63 -5.66
N ARG A 27 15.14 -12.40 -4.38
CA ARG A 27 15.14 -13.40 -3.28
C ARG A 27 13.84 -14.18 -3.22
N TYR A 28 12.72 -13.49 -3.40
CA TYR A 28 11.40 -14.09 -3.35
C TYR A 28 10.92 -14.43 -4.77
N GLN A 29 10.45 -15.66 -4.98
CA GLN A 29 9.93 -16.12 -6.27
C GLN A 29 8.45 -16.53 -6.17
N PRO A 30 7.58 -16.11 -7.11
CA PRO A 30 6.14 -16.37 -7.00
C PRO A 30 5.80 -17.85 -7.25
N PHE A 31 4.92 -18.43 -6.43
CA PHE A 31 4.38 -19.78 -6.67
C PHE A 31 3.33 -19.82 -7.79
N LYS A 32 2.73 -18.68 -8.12
CA LYS A 32 1.71 -18.53 -9.16
C LYS A 32 2.08 -17.40 -10.12
N PRO A 33 1.71 -17.47 -11.40
CA PRO A 33 1.94 -16.38 -12.34
C PRO A 33 1.35 -15.05 -11.84
N LEU A 34 2.13 -13.97 -12.01
CA LEU A 34 1.77 -12.62 -11.55
C LEU A 34 0.48 -12.08 -12.19
N HIS A 35 0.13 -12.58 -13.37
CA HIS A 35 -1.02 -12.14 -14.16
C HIS A 35 -2.38 -12.39 -13.47
N THR A 36 -2.42 -13.26 -12.46
CA THR A 36 -3.65 -13.58 -11.71
C THR A 36 -4.13 -12.40 -10.87
N GLY A 37 -3.22 -11.49 -10.49
CA GLY A 37 -3.50 -10.43 -9.53
C GLY A 37 -3.84 -10.97 -8.13
N GLY A 38 -4.40 -10.10 -7.28
CA GLY A 38 -4.77 -10.45 -5.91
C GLY A 38 -3.55 -10.74 -5.01
N ILE A 39 -3.74 -11.62 -4.03
CA ILE A 39 -2.68 -12.03 -3.10
C ILE A 39 -1.86 -13.15 -3.75
N ILE A 40 -0.56 -12.93 -3.88
CA ILE A 40 0.37 -13.88 -4.48
C ILE A 40 1.31 -14.38 -3.39
N ILE A 41 1.36 -15.70 -3.22
CA ILE A 41 2.30 -16.34 -2.31
C ILE A 41 3.66 -16.37 -2.99
N MET A 42 4.66 -15.83 -2.30
CA MET A 42 6.06 -15.86 -2.72
C MET A 42 6.80 -16.93 -1.91
N LYS A 43 7.78 -17.58 -2.53
CA LYS A 43 8.72 -18.50 -1.90
C LYS A 43 10.02 -17.75 -1.64
N ASP A 44 10.53 -17.78 -0.42
CA ASP A 44 11.91 -17.39 -0.19
C ASP A 44 12.87 -18.42 -0.80
N THR A 45 13.84 -17.95 -1.57
CA THR A 45 14.88 -18.77 -2.21
C THR A 45 16.27 -18.52 -1.64
N SER A 46 16.43 -17.55 -0.73
CA SER A 46 17.68 -17.35 0.00
C SER A 46 17.79 -18.30 1.20
N GLU A 47 19.03 -18.62 1.57
CA GLU A 47 19.35 -19.33 2.83
C GLU A 47 19.60 -18.37 4.00
N GLU A 48 19.65 -17.06 3.73
CA GLU A 48 19.86 -16.03 4.75
C GLU A 48 18.62 -15.89 5.66
N GLU A 49 18.82 -15.50 6.92
CA GLU A 49 17.69 -15.21 7.81
C GLU A 49 16.85 -14.04 7.27
N GLU A 50 15.55 -14.10 7.48
CA GLU A 50 14.61 -13.04 7.09
C GLU A 50 14.58 -11.94 8.16
N GLU A 51 14.74 -10.69 7.74
CA GLU A 51 14.47 -9.53 8.60
C GLU A 51 12.98 -9.18 8.50
N LEU A 52 12.22 -9.49 9.56
CA LEU A 52 10.80 -9.17 9.62
C LEU A 52 10.62 -7.72 10.05
N VAL A 53 9.97 -6.92 9.19
CA VAL A 53 9.60 -5.55 9.52
C VAL A 53 8.51 -5.55 10.58
N GLU A 54 8.60 -4.64 11.54
CA GLU A 54 7.55 -4.46 12.54
C GLU A 54 6.21 -4.10 11.87
N PRO A 55 5.09 -4.62 12.39
CA PRO A 55 3.77 -4.31 11.84
C PRO A 55 3.49 -2.81 11.99
N VAL A 56 3.43 -2.11 10.86
CA VAL A 56 2.99 -0.72 10.82
C VAL A 56 1.46 -0.66 10.97
N SER A 57 0.96 0.22 11.83
CA SER A 57 -0.49 0.47 11.89
C SER A 57 -0.97 0.99 10.53
N ALA A 58 -2.09 0.43 10.07
CA ALA A 58 -2.73 0.86 8.83
C ALA A 58 -3.33 2.26 8.99
N HIS A 59 -2.50 3.29 8.82
CA HIS A 59 -2.84 4.71 8.54
C HIS A 59 -1.58 5.60 8.41
N GLY A 60 -0.37 5.02 8.32
CA GLY A 60 0.88 5.77 8.42
C GLY A 60 1.12 6.24 9.86
N PRO A 61 2.18 7.03 10.11
CA PRO A 61 2.32 7.73 11.38
C PRO A 61 1.03 8.52 11.62
N LYS A 62 0.33 8.24 12.73
CA LYS A 62 -0.75 9.11 13.19
C LYS A 62 -0.11 10.49 13.35
N ILE A 63 -0.49 11.43 12.51
CA ILE A 63 -0.20 12.83 12.77
C ILE A 63 -0.94 13.09 14.08
N GLU A 64 -0.21 13.26 15.18
CA GLU A 64 -0.80 13.41 16.52
C GLU A 64 -1.65 14.68 16.64
N GLU A 65 -1.62 15.55 15.63
CA GLU A 65 -2.60 16.61 15.40
C GLU A 65 -3.77 16.05 14.57
N GLU A 66 -4.63 15.24 15.22
CA GLU A 66 -6.03 15.23 14.83
C GLU A 66 -6.55 16.65 15.15
N GLU A 67 -6.53 17.55 14.15
CA GLU A 67 -7.20 18.84 14.25
C GLU A 67 -8.65 18.56 14.68
N GLN A 68 -8.99 18.93 15.92
CA GLN A 68 -10.34 18.75 16.45
C GLN A 68 -11.32 19.39 15.47
N GLU A 69 -12.36 18.64 15.08
CA GLU A 69 -13.43 19.19 14.26
C GLU A 69 -13.93 20.50 14.90
N PRO A 70 -14.14 21.58 14.12
CA PRO A 70 -14.62 22.83 14.67
C PRO A 70 -15.98 22.63 15.33
N GLU A 71 -16.23 23.32 16.44
CA GLU A 71 -17.53 23.23 17.11
C GLU A 71 -18.66 23.65 16.15
N PRO A 72 -19.84 23.00 16.22
CA PRO A 72 -20.99 23.39 15.44
C PRO A 72 -21.29 24.89 15.61
N PRO A 73 -21.74 25.59 14.55
CA PRO A 73 -22.12 26.98 14.68
C PRO A 73 -23.27 27.13 15.70
N GLU A 74 -23.24 28.24 16.44
CA GLU A 74 -24.32 28.60 17.37
C GLU A 74 -25.67 28.63 16.64
N PRO A 75 -26.77 28.19 17.29
CA PRO A 75 -28.12 28.36 16.76
C PRO A 75 -28.36 29.82 16.39
N PHE A 76 -28.99 30.05 15.23
CA PHE A 76 -29.33 31.40 14.83
C PHE A 76 -30.40 31.96 15.79
N GLU A 77 -30.21 33.18 16.27
CA GLU A 77 -31.22 33.92 17.03
C GLU A 77 -31.87 34.98 16.14
N TYR A 78 -33.19 35.06 16.16
CA TYR A 78 -33.89 36.21 15.58
C TYR A 78 -33.71 37.40 16.52
N ILE A 79 -33.13 38.48 16.00
CA ILE A 79 -33.09 39.76 16.71
C ILE A 79 -34.48 40.37 16.57
N ASP A 80 -35.25 40.43 17.65
CA ASP A 80 -36.50 41.19 17.67
C ASP A 80 -36.15 42.69 17.53
N GLU A 81 -36.75 43.35 16.53
CA GLU A 81 -36.52 44.76 16.19
C GLU A 81 -37.04 45.74 17.25
#